data_AF-A0A538GTT8-F1
#
_entry.id   AF-A0A538GTT8-F1
#
_cell.length_a   1.000
_cell.length_b   1.000
_cell.length_c   1.000
_cell.angle_alpha   90.00
_cell.angle_beta   90.00
_cell.angle_gamma   90.00
#
_symmetry.space_group_name_H-M   'P 1'
#
loop_
_entity.id
_entity.type
_entity.pdbx_description
1 polymer ?
#
loop_
_entity_poly.entity_id
_entity_poly.type
_entity_poly.pdbx_seq_one_letter_code
_entity_poly.pdbx_strand_id
1 'polypeptide(L)' 'MSTTAATFTDTARAFFDACDTGKGWEACSAYCHADATFAVQAEPLADVTTVKDYADWMKA' A
#
# COMPACT_ATOMS: atom_id res chain seq x y z
N MET A 1 28.39 -12.83 4.31
CA MET A 1 27.48 -12.49 3.19
C MET A 1 26.80 -11.20 3.58
N SER A 2 27.01 -10.11 2.84
CA SER A 2 26.46 -8.80 3.17
C SER A 2 25.09 -8.67 2.51
N THR A 3 24.03 -8.54 3.30
CA THR A 3 22.66 -8.34 2.82
C THR A 3 22.58 -6.94 2.21
N THR A 4 22.31 -6.82 0.91
CA THR A 4 21.91 -5.54 0.31
C THR A 4 20.59 -5.14 0.93
N ALA A 5 20.58 -4.12 1.79
CA ALA A 5 19.35 -3.55 2.31
C ALA A 5 18.54 -2.96 1.15
N ALA A 6 17.23 -3.21 1.13
CA ALA A 6 16.33 -2.61 0.15
C ALA A 6 16.40 -1.08 0.27
N THR A 7 16.42 -0.38 -0.87
CA THR A 7 16.32 1.08 -0.88
C THR A 7 14.87 1.50 -0.66
N PHE A 8 14.64 2.77 -0.29
CA PHE A 8 13.26 3.28 -0.15
C PHE A 8 12.45 3.10 -1.45
N THR A 9 13.11 3.26 -2.61
CA THR A 9 12.50 3.08 -3.94
C THR A 9 12.07 1.63 -4.16
N ASP A 10 12.87 0.67 -3.71
CA ASP A 10 12.52 -0.75 -3.83
C ASP A 10 11.28 -1.08 -3.00
N THR A 11 11.20 -0.56 -1.76
CA THR A 11 10.01 -0.71 -0.91
C THR A 11 8.78 -0.03 -1.54
N ALA A 12 8.93 1.20 -2.04
CA ALA A 12 7.82 1.93 -2.67
C ALA A 12 7.29 1.21 -3.92
N ARG A 13 8.18 0.66 -4.74
CA ARG A 13 7.78 -0.12 -5.93
C ARG A 13 7.10 -1.43 -5.54
N ALA A 14 7.62 -2.15 -4.55
CA ALA A 14 6.98 -3.38 -4.07
C ALA A 14 5.58 -3.13 -3.48
N PHE A 15 5.40 -2.01 -2.76
CA PHE A 15 4.09 -1.56 -2.31
C PHE A 15 3.15 -1.27 -3.48
N PHE A 16 3.61 -0.47 -4.46
CA PHE A 16 2.83 -0.13 -5.64
C PHE A 16 2.39 -1.38 -6.39
N ASP A 17 3.32 -2.30 -6.69
CA ASP A 17 3.01 -3.55 -7.40
C ASP A 17 1.99 -4.41 -6.63
N ALA A 18 2.08 -4.48 -5.30
CA ALA A 18 1.13 -5.22 -4.48
C ALA A 18 -0.27 -4.58 -4.48
N CYS A 19 -0.34 -3.25 -4.42
CA CYS A 19 -1.59 -2.50 -4.38
C CYS A 19 -2.29 -2.48 -5.75
N ASP A 20 -1.55 -2.17 -6.82
CA ASP A 20 -2.08 -2.00 -8.18
C ASP A 20 -2.55 -3.33 -8.79
N THR A 21 -1.93 -4.44 -8.39
CA THR A 21 -2.38 -5.79 -8.80
C THR A 21 -3.48 -6.37 -7.90
N GLY A 22 -4.05 -5.58 -6.98
CA GLY A 22 -5.20 -5.96 -6.17
C GLY A 22 -4.92 -7.08 -5.16
N LYS A 23 -3.69 -7.19 -4.63
CA LYS A 23 -3.37 -8.24 -3.63
C LYS A 23 -4.00 -7.98 -2.26
N GLY A 24 -4.49 -6.77 -2.01
CA GLY A 24 -5.12 -6.36 -0.76
C GLY A 24 -4.15 -6.02 0.36
N TRP A 25 -4.71 -5.70 1.52
CA TRP A 25 -3.94 -5.25 2.68
C TRP A 25 -2.90 -6.27 3.17
N GLU A 26 -3.22 -7.56 3.13
CA GLU A 26 -2.31 -8.62 3.61
C GLU A 26 -0.93 -8.55 2.95
N ALA A 27 -0.90 -8.30 1.63
CA ALA A 27 0.35 -8.12 0.89
C ALA A 27 0.94 -6.70 1.04
N CYS A 28 0.10 -5.65 1.12
CA CYS A 28 0.55 -4.26 1.19
C CYS A 28 1.15 -3.88 2.55
N SER A 29 0.69 -4.51 3.63
CA SER A 29 1.10 -4.24 5.02
C SER A 29 2.59 -4.51 5.29
N ALA A 30 3.23 -5.35 4.47
CA ALA A 30 4.67 -5.62 4.56
C ALA A 30 5.55 -4.40 4.21
N TYR A 31 4.97 -3.39 3.54
CA TYR A 31 5.71 -2.26 2.98
C TYR A 31 5.30 -0.89 3.56
N CYS A 32 4.35 -0.85 4.51
CA CYS A 32 3.84 0.39 5.10
C CYS A 32 3.50 0.22 6.59
N HIS A 33 3.22 1.33 7.26
CA HIS A 33 2.81 1.32 8.67
C HIS A 33 1.32 0.95 8.80
N ALA A 34 0.97 0.26 9.89
CA ALA A 34 -0.40 -0.21 10.11
C ALA A 34 -1.43 0.93 10.27
N ASP A 35 -0.97 2.11 10.67
CA ASP A 35 -1.73 3.35 10.87
C ASP A 35 -1.51 4.38 9.74
N ALA A 36 -0.96 3.95 8.60
CA ALA A 36 -0.73 4.85 7.47
C ALA A 36 -2.05 5.44 6.94
N THR A 37 -2.13 6.77 6.94
CA THR A 37 -3.27 7.53 6.41
C THR A 37 -3.26 7.53 4.88
N PHE A 38 -4.45 7.57 4.28
CA PHE A 38 -4.65 7.73 2.84
C PHE A 38 -5.48 8.99 2.57
N ALA A 39 -5.12 9.71 1.51
CA ALA A 39 -5.84 10.91 1.08
C ALA A 39 -5.90 10.92 -0.45
N VAL A 40 -7.09 11.14 -1.00
CA VAL A 40 -7.33 11.15 -2.44
C VAL A 40 -8.38 12.18 -2.80
N GLN A 41 -8.25 12.78 -3.98
CA GLN A 41 -9.26 13.68 -4.54
C GLN A 41 -10.22 12.89 -5.44
N ALA A 42 -10.96 11.96 -4.84
CA ALA A 42 -11.94 11.14 -5.55
C ALA A 42 -13.18 10.94 -4.66
N GLU A 43 -14.33 11.44 -5.12
CA GLU A 43 -15.61 11.28 -4.42
C GLU A 43 -15.94 9.80 -4.08
N PRO A 44 -15.70 8.80 -4.95
CA PRO A 44 -15.97 7.39 -4.63
C PRO A 44 -15.16 6.82 -3.46
N LEU A 45 -14.09 7.51 -3.04
CA LEU A 45 -13.17 7.09 -1.99
C LEU A 45 -13.19 8.07 -0.80
N ALA A 46 -14.21 8.92 -0.68
CA ALA A 46 -14.26 9.96 0.35
C ALA A 46 -14.17 9.41 1.79
N ASP A 47 -14.71 8.21 2.03
CA ASP A 47 -14.67 7.54 3.34
C ASP A 47 -13.42 6.65 3.54
N VAL A 48 -12.59 6.48 2.51
CA VAL A 48 -11.35 5.71 2.55
C VAL A 48 -10.25 6.63 3.08
N THR A 49 -9.88 6.45 4.36
CA THR A 49 -8.94 7.35 5.05
C THR A 49 -7.65 6.67 5.48
N THR A 50 -7.54 5.34 5.29
CA THR A 50 -6.34 4.57 5.62
C THR A 50 -5.81 3.82 4.40
N VAL A 51 -4.50 3.57 4.36
CA VAL A 51 -3.87 2.77 3.31
C VAL A 51 -4.42 1.34 3.30
N LYS A 52 -4.81 0.83 4.47
CA LYS A 52 -5.49 -0.46 4.60
C LYS A 52 -6.81 -0.48 3.82
N ASP A 53 -7.68 0.50 4.08
CA ASP A 53 -8.99 0.57 3.42
C ASP A 53 -8.82 0.73 1.91
N TYR A 54 -7.84 1.51 1.47
CA TYR A 54 -7.53 1.67 0.04
C TYR A 54 -7.01 0.37 -0.60
N ALA A 55 -6.08 -0.33 0.06
CA ALA A 55 -5.54 -1.59 -0.44
C ALA A 55 -6.64 -2.67 -0.55
N ASP A 56 -7.53 -2.73 0.44
CA ASP A 56 -8.68 -3.66 0.41
C ASP A 56 -9.72 -3.26 -0.66
N TRP A 57 -9.93 -1.95 -0.90
CA TRP A 57 -10.75 -1.47 -2.01
C TRP A 57 -10.17 -1.86 -3.39
N MET A 58 -8.85 -1.76 -3.57
CA MET A 58 -8.15 -2.16 -4.80
C MET A 58 -8.21 -3.68 -5.09
N LYS A 59 -8.47 -4.51 -4.07
CA LYS A 59 -8.62 -5.97 -4.22
C LYS A 59 -10.00 -6.38 -4.75
N ALA A 60 -11.00 -5.51 -4.64
CA ALA A 60 -12.41 -5.81 -4.91
C ALA A 60 -12.73 -5.99 -6.41
#